data_AF-A0A7K2YQC7-F1
#
_entry.id   AF-A0A7K2YQC7-F1
#
_cell.length_a   1.000
_cell.length_b   1.000
_cell.length_c   1.000
_cell.angle_alpha   90.00
_cell.angle_beta   90.00
_cell.angle_gamma   90.00
#
_symmetry.space_group_name_H-M   'P 1'
#
loop_
_entity.id
_entity.type
_entity.pdbx_description
1 polymer ?
#
loop_
_entity_poly.entity_id
_entity_poly.type
_entity_poly.pdbx_seq_one_letter_code
_entity_poly.pdbx_strand_id
1 'polypeptide(L)' 'MADLTYPDWLERADRLRLVTVHHIDGDDHAGTAGTFTVTAPRDGTPLAEVARAGAA' A
#
# COMPACT_ATOMS: atom_id res chain seq x y z
N MET A 1 -9.72 -12.82 21.02
CA MET A 1 -10.00 -12.16 19.72
C MET A 1 -11.12 -12.94 19.08
N ALA A 2 -12.15 -12.28 18.55
CA ALA A 2 -13.17 -12.97 17.77
C ALA A 2 -12.58 -13.38 16.42
N ASP A 3 -12.93 -14.57 15.94
CA ASP A 3 -12.56 -15.00 14.60
C ASP A 3 -13.33 -14.17 13.58
N LEU A 4 -12.59 -13.52 12.68
CA LEU A 4 -13.15 -12.64 11.66
C LEU A 4 -13.56 -13.46 10.45
N THR A 5 -14.75 -13.17 9.93
CA THR A 5 -15.25 -13.79 8.72
C THR A 5 -14.56 -13.22 7.48
N TYR A 6 -14.71 -13.90 6.35
CA TYR A 6 -14.21 -13.38 5.07
C TYR A 6 -14.76 -11.98 4.73
N PRO A 7 -16.08 -11.69 4.86
CA PRO A 7 -16.60 -10.33 4.70
C PRO A 7 -15.97 -9.30 5.64
N ASP A 8 -15.71 -9.66 6.90
CA ASP A 8 -15.07 -8.73 7.85
C ASP A 8 -13.66 -8.32 7.41
N TRP A 9 -12.92 -9.26 6.80
CA TRP A 9 -11.60 -8.98 6.25
C TRP A 9 -11.66 -8.09 5.00
N LEU A 10 -12.67 -8.26 4.16
CA LEU A 10 -12.87 -7.37 3.01
C LEU A 10 -13.16 -5.94 3.45
N GLU A 11 -14.08 -5.74 4.41
CA GLU A 11 -14.39 -4.40 4.92
C GLU A 11 -13.15 -3.72 5.52
N ARG A 12 -12.34 -4.47 6.26
CA ARG A 12 -11.08 -3.94 6.82
C ARG A 12 -10.08 -3.57 5.75
N ALA A 13 -9.97 -4.36 4.69
CA ALA A 13 -9.09 -4.05 3.56
C ALA A 13 -9.50 -2.72 2.90
N ASP A 14 -10.80 -2.50 2.68
CA ASP A 14 -11.32 -1.28 2.06
C ASP A 14 -11.08 -0.02 2.91
N ARG A 15 -10.95 -0.18 4.24
CA ARG A 15 -10.75 0.93 5.18
C ARG A 15 -9.27 1.18 5.53
N LEU A 16 -8.38 0.32 5.07
CA LEU A 16 -6.96 0.41 5.41
C LEU A 16 -6.32 1.59 4.68
N ARG A 17 -5.68 2.48 5.44
CA ARG A 17 -4.84 3.54 4.88
C ARG A 17 -3.44 2.98 4.66
N LEU A 18 -3.05 2.84 3.39
CA LEU A 18 -1.74 2.32 3.01
C LEU A 18 -0.69 3.43 3.08
N VAL A 19 0.49 3.11 3.61
CA VAL A 19 1.67 3.98 3.52
C VAL A 19 2.30 3.77 2.15
N THR A 20 2.49 4.86 1.41
CA THR A 20 2.88 4.83 -0.01
C THR A 20 4.23 5.47 -0.30
N VAL A 21 4.91 5.98 0.72
CA VAL A 21 6.21 6.65 0.63
C VAL A 21 7.32 5.76 1.20
N HIS A 22 8.57 6.04 0.83
CA HIS A 22 9.72 5.39 1.45
C HIS A 22 9.92 5.97 2.85
N HIS A 23 10.16 5.14 3.84
CA HIS A 23 10.58 5.60 5.16
C HIS A 23 12.08 5.37 5.31
N ILE A 24 12.87 6.45 5.32
CA ILE A 24 14.34 6.43 5.31
C ILE A 24 14.84 7.35 6.40
N ASP A 25 15.66 6.81 7.29
CA ASP A 25 16.31 7.53 8.39
C ASP A 25 15.34 8.29 9.31
N GLY A 26 14.10 7.78 9.46
CA GLY A 26 13.08 8.38 10.31
C GLY A 26 12.16 9.36 9.59
N ASP A 27 12.41 9.64 8.31
CA ASP A 27 11.63 10.57 7.49
C ASP A 27 10.92 9.86 6.33
N ASP A 28 9.84 10.48 5.86
CA ASP A 28 9.06 10.02 4.73
C ASP A 28 9.52 10.69 3.43
N HIS A 29 9.84 9.88 2.42
CA HIS A 29 10.39 10.30 1.13
C HIS A 29 9.51 9.84 -0.03
N ALA A 30 9.14 10.76 -0.91
CA ALA A 30 8.34 10.46 -2.10
C ALA A 30 9.11 9.68 -3.19
N GLY A 31 10.41 9.46 -3.02
CA GLY A 31 11.29 8.95 -4.08
C GLY A 31 11.54 9.98 -5.18
N THR A 32 12.37 9.63 -6.17
CA THR A 32 12.74 10.53 -7.27
C THR A 32 12.33 10.00 -8.65
N ALA A 33 11.80 8.77 -8.73
CA ALA A 33 11.42 8.12 -9.99
C ALA A 33 9.90 7.96 -10.18
N GLY A 34 9.11 8.85 -9.57
CA GLY A 34 7.64 8.82 -9.64
C GLY A 34 7.03 7.74 -8.76
N THR A 35 5.89 7.18 -9.19
CA THR A 35 5.18 6.10 -8.48
C THR A 35 4.92 4.90 -9.40
N PHE A 36 4.50 3.80 -8.81
CA PHE A 36 3.92 2.67 -9.55
C PHE A 36 2.69 2.12 -8.80
N THR A 37 1.73 1.63 -9.58
CA THR A 37 0.53 1.00 -9.04
C THR A 37 0.86 -0.35 -8.42
N VAL A 38 0.49 -0.53 -7.15
CA VAL A 38 0.42 -1.84 -6.51
C VAL A 38 -0.98 -2.40 -6.71
N THR A 39 -1.07 -3.59 -7.27
CA THR A 39 -2.34 -4.25 -7.60
C THR A 39 -2.52 -5.50 -6.74
N ALA A 40 -3.71 -5.69 -6.20
CA ALA A 40 -4.05 -6.86 -5.41
C ALA A 40 -4.05 -8.12 -6.31
N PRO A 41 -3.31 -9.18 -5.95
CA PRO A 41 -3.29 -10.41 -6.74
C PRO A 41 -4.62 -11.18 -6.68
N ARG A 42 -5.47 -10.90 -5.68
CA ARG A 42 -6.73 -11.62 -5.46
C ARG A 42 -7.77 -11.36 -6.57
N ASP A 43 -7.82 -10.15 -7.09
CA ASP A 43 -8.89 -9.69 -7.99
C ASP A 43 -8.46 -8.60 -8.97
N GLY A 44 -7.17 -8.23 -8.99
CA GLY A 44 -6.67 -7.20 -9.89
C GLY A 44 -7.03 -5.77 -9.46
N THR A 45 -7.59 -5.57 -8.27
CA THR A 45 -7.93 -4.22 -7.77
C THR A 45 -6.66 -3.39 -7.52
N PRO A 46 -6.54 -2.17 -8.07
CA PRO A 46 -5.47 -1.24 -7.70
C PRO A 46 -5.60 -0.84 -6.23
N LEU A 47 -4.53 -1.02 -5.46
CA LEU A 47 -4.51 -0.72 -4.02
C LEU A 47 -3.97 0.68 -3.72
N ALA A 48 -2.85 1.05 -4.34
CA ALA A 48 -2.22 2.35 -4.13
C ALA A 48 -1.15 2.63 -5.20
N GLU A 49 -0.82 3.91 -5.36
CA GLU A 49 0.40 4.37 -6.03
C GLU A 49 1.53 4.45 -5.00
N VAL A 50 2.57 3.63 -5.15
CA VAL A 50 3.71 3.61 -4.23
C VAL A 50 4.91 4.30 -4.84
N ALA A 51 5.62 5.09 -4.03
CA ALA A 51 6.84 5.77 -4.39
C ALA A 51 7.86 4.81 -5.02
N ARG A 52 8.41 5.19 -6.17
CA ARG A 52 9.49 4.48 -6.84
C ARG A 52 10.82 5.09 -6.42
N ALA A 53 11.69 4.27 -5.84
CA ALA A 53 13.06 4.69 -5.57
C ALA A 53 13.76 5.03 -6.89
N GLY A 54 14.52 6.12 -6.90
CA GLY A 54 15.37 6.47 -8.03
C GLY A 54 16.72 5.77 -7.99
N ALA A 55 17.60 6.17 -8.90
CA ALA A 55 19.00 5.77 -8.85
C ALA A 55 19.67 6.34 -7.59
N ALA A 56 20.66 5.60 -7.08
CA ALA A 56 21.55 6.04 -6.02
C ALA A 56 22.58 7.06 -6.54
#